data_AF-A0A9W3CF48-F1
#
_entry.id   AF-A0A9W3CF48-F1
#
_cell.length_a   1.000
_cell.length_b   1.000
_cell.length_c   1.000
_cell.angle_alpha   90.00
_cell.angle_beta   90.00
_cell.angle_gamma   90.00
#
_symmetry.space_group_name_H-M   'P 1'
#
loop_
_entity.id
_entity.type
_entity.pdbx_description
1 polymer ?
#
loop_
_entity_poly.entity_id
_entity_poly.type
_entity_poly.pdbx_seq_one_letter_code
_entity_poly.pdbx_strand_id
1 'polypeptide(L)'
;MEDSSALLTHIEDEDTSQPLTFDKIFEQSLSDLGFSQFLQILLVGLAFSFDAQQVFITVFTDAYPTWHCLDHTVCTPATTDICQLPRSAWEWDGGFKGKTVISEFELECSSSFLRGLPTSAFYMGSIAGGVFMAMIPDSFLGRKQLLLFTALAMSFTGISIFFSTNIRIYVSLKFIIGFARSQICTYAFNLIGERVSTRWRPRVAMIPFTLFVLGFMSLSGIAYLVRHVSWRVLYLCTSVPAAIHSVFIYFFALESPRWLHVQGNNEEAIEVLKKISPANIGYLESVSSRLPSKDDVENTPSSSIKDLFIRKWAFRRILVVMTIMFGLGMMYYGVPLAVRDIDVNIYLSPVRLVAVGFSVSIGVGVSDSSLASSMEPLMHQTVSFFSFFTFAFKLKGFLKVSIFFLHWESLGELE
;
A
#
# COMPACT_ATOMS: atom_id res chain seq x y z
N MET A 1 -13.97 36.55 55.91
CA MET A 1 -13.76 35.10 55.83
C MET A 1 -14.84 34.42 54.97
N GLU A 2 -15.56 35.17 54.11
CA GLU A 2 -16.69 34.67 53.30
C GLU A 2 -16.37 34.48 51.80
N ASP A 3 -15.28 35.07 51.28
CA ASP A 3 -14.97 35.05 49.84
C ASP A 3 -14.34 33.74 49.32
N SER A 4 -13.84 32.87 50.20
CA SER A 4 -13.25 31.59 49.78
C SER A 4 -14.29 30.49 49.52
N SER A 5 -15.51 30.64 50.04
CA SER A 5 -16.56 29.62 49.88
C SER A 5 -17.25 29.69 48.51
N ALA A 6 -17.47 30.90 47.99
CA ALA A 6 -18.09 31.13 46.70
C ALA A 6 -17.19 30.75 45.50
N LEU A 7 -15.86 30.85 45.69
CA LEU A 7 -14.89 30.45 44.66
C LEU A 7 -14.71 28.93 44.58
N LEU A 8 -14.95 28.20 45.67
CA LEU A 8 -14.93 26.73 45.69
C LEU A 8 -16.21 26.13 45.09
N THR A 9 -17.37 26.77 45.27
CA THR A 9 -18.61 26.35 44.59
C THR A 9 -18.58 26.60 43.08
N HIS A 10 -17.82 27.60 42.62
CA HIS A 10 -17.66 27.84 41.18
C HIS A 10 -16.70 26.87 40.48
N ILE A 11 -15.83 26.17 41.23
CA ILE A 11 -14.91 25.16 40.67
C ILE A 11 -15.59 23.78 40.59
N GLU A 12 -16.59 23.49 41.42
CA GLU A 12 -17.33 22.21 41.35
C GLU A 12 -18.43 22.17 40.26
N ASP A 13 -18.89 23.33 39.76
CA ASP A 13 -19.95 23.38 38.74
C ASP A 13 -19.46 23.51 37.29
N GLU A 14 -18.19 23.84 37.03
CA GLU A 14 -17.70 24.10 35.66
C GLU A 14 -17.26 22.85 34.88
N ASP A 15 -17.10 21.68 35.53
CA ASP A 15 -16.67 20.44 34.87
C ASP A 15 -17.83 19.51 34.47
N THR A 16 -19.09 19.94 34.68
CA THR A 16 -20.29 19.09 34.48
C THR A 16 -21.14 19.45 33.25
N SER A 17 -20.61 20.15 32.24
CA SER A 17 -21.46 20.55 31.09
C SER A 17 -20.79 20.67 29.72
N GLN A 18 -19.71 19.94 29.45
CA GLN A 18 -19.38 19.62 28.05
C GLN A 18 -20.09 18.32 27.66
N PRO A 19 -20.90 18.29 26.57
CA PRO A 19 -21.50 17.04 26.12
C PRO A 19 -20.39 16.03 25.87
N LEU A 20 -20.47 14.88 26.53
CA LEU A 20 -19.48 13.82 26.44
C LEU A 20 -19.56 13.18 25.04
N THR A 21 -18.82 13.74 24.08
CA THR A 21 -18.80 13.26 22.70
C THR A 21 -18.06 11.92 22.61
N PHE A 22 -18.52 11.01 21.76
CA PHE A 22 -17.86 9.72 21.50
C PHE A 22 -16.37 9.87 21.19
N ASP A 23 -15.97 10.92 20.48
CA ASP A 23 -14.56 11.18 20.17
C ASP A 23 -13.69 11.41 21.41
N LYS A 24 -14.21 12.07 22.45
CA LYS A 24 -13.49 12.27 23.72
C LYS A 24 -13.33 10.95 24.46
N ILE A 25 -14.39 10.15 24.51
CA ILE A 25 -14.40 8.82 25.11
C ILE A 25 -13.37 7.93 24.41
N PHE A 26 -13.37 7.96 23.08
CA PHE A 26 -12.42 7.25 22.24
C PHE A 26 -10.97 7.67 22.54
N GLU A 27 -10.65 8.97 22.48
CA GLU A 27 -9.30 9.46 22.71
C GLU A 27 -8.80 9.17 24.13
N GLN A 28 -9.67 9.29 25.14
CA GLN A 28 -9.31 8.97 26.52
C GLN A 28 -9.15 7.47 26.77
N SER A 29 -9.98 6.63 26.14
CA SER A 29 -9.86 5.17 26.26
C SER A 29 -8.62 4.61 25.56
N LEU A 30 -8.06 5.32 24.58
CA LEU A 30 -6.92 4.89 23.77
C LEU A 30 -5.68 5.80 23.95
N SER A 31 -5.59 6.50 25.09
CA SER A 31 -4.45 7.37 25.41
C SER A 31 -3.12 6.62 25.36
N ASP A 32 -3.14 5.36 25.81
CA ASP A 32 -2.00 4.46 25.84
C ASP A 32 -2.15 3.32 24.83
N LEU A 33 -1.02 2.98 24.19
CA LEU A 33 -0.95 1.93 23.20
C LEU A 33 -0.76 0.57 23.89
N GLY A 34 -1.85 -0.15 24.07
CA GLY A 34 -1.84 -1.48 24.69
C GLY A 34 -1.28 -2.58 23.77
N PHE A 35 -0.89 -3.71 24.35
CA PHE A 35 -0.41 -4.87 23.58
C PHE A 35 -1.48 -5.42 22.61
N SER A 36 -2.76 -5.45 23.03
CA SER A 36 -3.89 -5.85 22.18
C SER A 36 -4.03 -4.94 20.94
N GLN A 37 -3.89 -3.62 21.13
CA GLN A 37 -3.86 -2.65 20.02
C GLN A 37 -2.72 -2.93 19.06
N PHE A 38 -1.50 -3.11 19.58
CA PHE A 38 -0.33 -3.40 18.76
C PHE A 38 -0.52 -4.68 17.92
N LEU A 39 -1.04 -5.75 18.52
CA LEU A 39 -1.33 -7.00 17.82
C LEU A 39 -2.37 -6.80 16.70
N GLN A 40 -3.41 -6.00 16.96
CA GLN A 40 -4.42 -5.66 15.96
C GLN A 40 -3.86 -4.83 14.80
N ILE A 41 -2.95 -3.90 15.09
CA ILE A 41 -2.23 -3.11 14.08
C ILE A 41 -1.35 -4.02 13.23
N LEU A 42 -0.60 -4.94 13.85
CA LEU A 42 0.26 -5.89 13.15
C LEU A 42 -0.57 -6.83 12.26
N LEU A 43 -1.67 -7.37 12.79
CA LEU A 43 -2.56 -8.28 12.06
C LEU A 43 -3.14 -7.63 10.81
N VAL A 44 -3.67 -6.41 10.92
CA VAL A 44 -4.21 -5.66 9.76
C VAL A 44 -3.08 -5.17 8.85
N GLY A 45 -1.96 -4.76 9.41
CA GLY A 45 -0.79 -4.29 8.68
C GLY A 45 -0.15 -5.35 7.80
N LEU A 46 -0.23 -6.64 8.18
CA LEU A 46 0.24 -7.75 7.33
C LEU A 46 -0.46 -7.80 5.95
N ALA A 47 -1.64 -7.20 5.79
CA ALA A 47 -2.28 -7.06 4.49
C ALA A 47 -1.41 -6.29 3.48
N PHE A 48 -0.61 -5.31 3.95
CA PHE A 48 0.32 -4.57 3.10
C PHE A 48 1.43 -5.47 2.55
N SER A 49 1.87 -6.46 3.31
CA SER A 49 2.88 -7.41 2.85
C SER A 49 2.37 -8.24 1.68
N PHE A 50 1.13 -8.73 1.76
CA PHE A 50 0.51 -9.52 0.69
C PHE A 50 0.17 -8.66 -0.54
N ASP A 51 -0.29 -7.43 -0.35
CA ASP A 51 -0.48 -6.48 -1.45
C ASP A 51 0.86 -6.21 -2.17
N ALA A 52 1.95 -5.94 -1.41
CA ALA A 52 3.28 -5.74 -1.97
C ALA A 52 3.75 -6.94 -2.80
N GLN A 53 3.55 -8.16 -2.29
CA GLN A 53 3.87 -9.39 -3.02
C GLN A 53 3.13 -9.44 -4.36
N GLN A 54 1.82 -9.17 -4.39
CA GLN A 54 1.04 -9.20 -5.62
C GLN A 54 1.37 -8.07 -6.60
N VAL A 55 1.74 -6.89 -6.09
CA VAL A 55 2.15 -5.75 -6.93
C VAL A 55 3.44 -6.03 -7.68
N PHE A 56 4.43 -6.64 -7.01
CA PHE A 56 5.76 -6.84 -7.59
C PHE A 56 6.00 -8.24 -8.16
N ILE A 57 5.05 -9.17 -8.05
CA ILE A 57 5.22 -10.56 -8.55
C ILE A 57 5.61 -10.62 -10.04
N THR A 58 5.13 -9.68 -10.86
CA THR A 58 5.43 -9.60 -12.30
C THR A 58 6.91 -9.32 -12.59
N VAL A 59 7.64 -8.72 -11.65
CA VAL A 59 9.08 -8.50 -11.78
C VAL A 59 9.81 -9.84 -11.93
N PHE A 60 9.32 -10.90 -11.26
CA PHE A 60 9.91 -12.23 -11.28
C PHE A 60 9.26 -13.16 -12.31
N THR A 61 7.94 -13.13 -12.45
CA THR A 61 7.23 -14.06 -13.36
C THR A 61 7.46 -13.76 -14.83
N ASP A 62 7.62 -12.47 -15.14
CA ASP A 62 7.75 -11.96 -16.50
C ASP A 62 9.20 -11.54 -16.79
N ALA A 63 10.17 -12.02 -16.00
CA ALA A 63 11.59 -11.80 -16.24
C ALA A 63 12.05 -12.46 -17.55
N TYR A 64 12.87 -11.76 -18.33
CA TYR A 64 13.43 -12.30 -19.57
C TYR A 64 14.52 -13.33 -19.24
N PRO A 65 14.37 -14.60 -19.64
CA PRO A 65 15.39 -15.61 -19.38
C PRO A 65 16.61 -15.39 -20.29
N THR A 66 17.79 -15.78 -19.82
CA THR A 66 19.00 -15.81 -20.65
C THR A 66 19.02 -17.06 -21.53
N TRP A 67 19.71 -16.99 -22.66
CA TRP A 67 19.73 -18.04 -23.67
C TRP A 67 21.15 -18.23 -24.22
N HIS A 68 21.45 -19.44 -24.70
CA HIS A 68 22.71 -19.79 -25.35
C HIS A 68 22.48 -20.46 -26.70
N CYS A 69 23.44 -20.32 -27.61
CA CYS A 69 23.44 -21.03 -28.89
C CYS A 69 23.81 -22.51 -28.68
N LEU A 70 23.08 -23.42 -29.33
CA LEU A 70 23.41 -24.84 -29.41
C LEU A 70 24.35 -25.14 -30.59
N ASP A 71 24.17 -24.44 -31.71
CA ASP A 71 24.97 -24.60 -32.92
C ASP A 71 25.66 -23.27 -33.29
N HIS A 72 26.95 -23.20 -33.00
CA HIS A 72 27.78 -22.02 -33.26
C HIS A 72 28.00 -21.73 -34.75
N THR A 73 27.61 -22.63 -35.64
CA THR A 73 27.66 -22.40 -37.10
C THR A 73 26.45 -21.60 -37.60
N VAL A 74 25.32 -21.67 -36.88
CA VAL A 74 24.06 -20.96 -37.20
C VAL A 74 23.88 -19.72 -36.34
N CYS A 75 24.36 -19.77 -35.09
CA CYS A 75 24.15 -18.76 -34.07
C CYS A 75 25.50 -18.30 -33.52
N THR A 76 25.85 -17.04 -33.73
CA THR A 76 27.07 -16.47 -33.13
C THR A 76 26.69 -15.71 -31.85
N PRO A 77 27.56 -15.64 -30.83
CA PRO A 77 27.30 -14.81 -29.65
C PRO A 77 27.16 -13.30 -29.97
N ALA A 78 27.42 -12.88 -31.22
CA ALA A 78 27.20 -11.53 -31.74
C ALA A 78 25.83 -11.33 -32.41
N THR A 79 25.07 -12.39 -32.74
CA THR A 79 23.68 -12.25 -33.20
C THR A 79 22.81 -11.79 -32.04
N THR A 80 22.34 -10.55 -32.11
CA THR A 80 21.60 -9.87 -31.03
C THR A 80 20.12 -10.22 -30.96
N ASP A 81 19.53 -10.78 -32.03
CA ASP A 81 18.10 -11.02 -32.11
C ASP A 81 17.76 -12.51 -32.25
N ILE A 82 17.22 -13.08 -31.17
CA ILE A 82 16.79 -14.48 -31.05
C ILE A 82 15.71 -14.84 -32.08
N CYS A 83 14.98 -13.83 -32.58
CA CYS A 83 13.84 -13.99 -33.46
C CYS A 83 14.18 -14.24 -34.92
N GLN A 84 15.44 -14.01 -35.29
CA GLN A 84 15.96 -14.32 -36.63
C GLN A 84 16.57 -15.72 -36.69
N LEU A 85 16.71 -16.39 -35.54
CA LEU A 85 17.33 -17.70 -35.43
C LEU A 85 16.25 -18.81 -35.47
N PRO A 86 16.54 -19.95 -36.11
CA PRO A 86 15.66 -21.12 -36.03
C PRO A 86 15.64 -21.66 -34.59
N ARG A 87 14.47 -22.12 -34.12
CA ARG A 87 14.28 -22.65 -32.75
C ARG A 87 15.19 -23.82 -32.37
N SER A 88 15.81 -24.50 -33.34
CA SER A 88 16.77 -25.58 -33.11
C SER A 88 18.19 -25.09 -32.81
N ALA A 89 18.49 -23.80 -33.05
CA ALA A 89 19.85 -23.25 -32.93
C ALA A 89 20.18 -22.69 -31.54
N TRP A 90 19.20 -22.58 -30.63
CA TRP A 90 19.38 -21.99 -29.31
C TRP A 90 18.49 -22.66 -28.25
N GLU A 91 18.89 -22.54 -26.98
CA GLU A 91 18.11 -23.03 -25.84
C GLU A 91 18.16 -22.01 -24.68
N TRP A 92 17.10 -21.99 -23.85
CA TRP A 92 17.09 -21.21 -22.62
C TRP A 92 18.09 -21.77 -21.61
N ASP A 93 18.89 -20.91 -21.00
CA ASP A 93 19.86 -21.31 -19.97
C ASP A 93 19.15 -21.99 -18.80
N GLY A 94 19.85 -22.90 -18.11
CA GLY A 94 19.40 -23.48 -16.83
C GLY A 94 18.04 -24.20 -16.89
N GLY A 95 17.59 -24.60 -18.08
CA GLY A 95 16.29 -25.24 -18.29
C GLY A 95 15.12 -24.33 -17.92
N PHE A 96 15.20 -23.02 -18.21
CA PHE A 96 14.12 -22.05 -17.94
C PHE A 96 12.91 -22.19 -18.88
N LYS A 97 12.92 -23.10 -19.85
CA LYS A 97 11.78 -23.40 -20.73
C LYS A 97 10.53 -23.75 -19.90
N GLY A 98 9.47 -22.96 -20.05
CA GLY A 98 8.20 -23.10 -19.31
C GLY A 98 8.23 -22.63 -17.85
N LYS A 99 9.33 -22.01 -17.41
CA LYS A 99 9.49 -21.55 -16.01
C LYS A 99 9.18 -20.07 -15.84
N THR A 100 9.22 -19.28 -16.91
CA THR A 100 8.76 -17.88 -16.94
C THR A 100 7.58 -17.70 -17.90
N VAL A 101 6.79 -16.64 -17.71
CA VAL A 101 5.64 -16.30 -18.58
C VAL A 101 6.08 -16.14 -20.03
N ILE A 102 7.27 -15.57 -20.26
CA ILE A 102 7.82 -15.36 -21.60
C ILE A 102 8.14 -16.70 -22.28
N SER A 103 8.83 -17.59 -21.57
CA SER A 103 9.23 -18.91 -22.10
C SER A 103 8.07 -19.88 -22.29
N GLU A 104 7.00 -19.74 -21.49
CA GLU A 104 5.82 -20.62 -21.50
C GLU A 104 4.87 -20.28 -22.65
N PHE A 105 4.61 -18.99 -22.86
CA PHE A 105 3.70 -18.51 -23.91
C PHE A 105 4.44 -18.13 -25.21
N GLU A 106 5.73 -18.46 -25.32
CA GLU A 106 6.58 -18.21 -26.48
C GLU A 106 6.55 -16.73 -26.93
N LEU A 107 6.67 -15.82 -25.96
CA LEU A 107 6.52 -14.38 -26.17
C LEU A 107 7.82 -13.68 -26.55
N GLU A 108 8.93 -14.41 -26.73
CA GLU A 108 10.25 -13.85 -27.06
C GLU A 108 10.23 -12.93 -28.29
N CYS A 109 9.49 -13.32 -29.34
CA CYS A 109 9.39 -12.60 -30.61
C CYS A 109 8.10 -11.81 -30.78
N SER A 110 7.30 -11.75 -29.73
CA SER A 110 6.11 -10.92 -29.73
C SER A 110 6.48 -9.44 -29.59
N SER A 111 5.60 -8.57 -30.10
CA SER A 111 5.78 -7.12 -29.97
C SER A 111 5.92 -6.72 -28.49
N SER A 112 6.66 -5.64 -28.24
CA SER A 112 6.80 -5.07 -26.89
C SER A 112 5.44 -4.79 -26.24
N PHE A 113 4.43 -4.44 -27.05
CA PHE A 113 3.06 -4.26 -26.63
C PHE A 113 2.46 -5.54 -26.02
N LEU A 114 2.63 -6.71 -26.66
CA LEU A 114 2.06 -7.97 -26.17
C LEU A 114 2.74 -8.42 -24.86
N ARG A 115 4.05 -8.18 -24.74
CA ARG A 115 4.82 -8.44 -23.50
C ARG A 115 4.41 -7.53 -22.34
N GLY A 116 4.10 -6.26 -22.62
CA GLY A 116 3.63 -5.30 -21.62
C GLY A 116 2.17 -5.49 -21.20
N LEU A 117 1.36 -6.15 -22.04
CA LEU A 117 -0.09 -6.27 -21.88
C LEU A 117 -0.54 -6.79 -20.48
N PRO A 118 0.06 -7.85 -19.90
CA PRO A 118 -0.35 -8.33 -18.57
C PRO A 118 -0.10 -7.31 -17.46
N THR A 119 1.02 -6.58 -17.52
CA THR A 119 1.36 -5.54 -16.54
C THR A 119 0.44 -4.33 -16.70
N SER A 120 0.18 -3.89 -17.94
CA SER A 120 -0.76 -2.80 -18.22
C SER A 120 -2.19 -3.16 -17.78
N ALA A 121 -2.64 -4.38 -18.06
CA ALA A 121 -3.96 -4.87 -17.64
C ALA A 121 -4.12 -4.85 -16.11
N PHE A 122 -3.07 -5.23 -15.37
CA PHE A 122 -3.06 -5.16 -13.91
C PHE A 122 -3.26 -3.74 -13.37
N TYR A 123 -2.49 -2.76 -13.87
CA TYR A 123 -2.64 -1.37 -13.41
C TYR A 123 -3.95 -0.74 -13.88
N MET A 124 -4.42 -1.06 -15.09
CA MET A 124 -5.72 -0.61 -15.59
C MET A 124 -6.87 -1.15 -14.74
N GLY A 125 -6.81 -2.44 -14.36
CA GLY A 125 -7.74 -3.04 -13.41
C GLY A 125 -7.70 -2.32 -12.07
N SER A 126 -6.52 -1.94 -11.58
CA SER A 126 -6.34 -1.22 -10.32
C SER A 126 -7.01 0.16 -10.34
N ILE A 127 -6.95 0.89 -11.45
CA ILE A 127 -7.63 2.18 -11.63
C ILE A 127 -9.15 1.97 -11.62
N ALA A 128 -9.65 1.03 -12.43
CA ALA A 128 -11.07 0.73 -12.50
C ALA A 128 -11.64 0.27 -11.14
N GLY A 129 -10.90 -0.59 -10.43
CA GLY A 129 -11.24 -1.07 -9.09
C GLY A 129 -11.25 0.07 -8.09
N GLY A 130 -10.25 0.96 -8.12
CA GLY A 130 -10.17 2.10 -7.21
C GLY A 130 -11.38 3.01 -7.33
N VAL A 131 -11.80 3.32 -8.56
CA VAL A 131 -13.02 4.12 -8.83
C VAL A 131 -14.27 3.38 -8.33
N PHE A 132 -14.43 2.10 -8.68
CA PHE A 132 -15.62 1.33 -8.29
C PHE A 132 -15.75 1.20 -6.77
N MET A 133 -14.66 0.83 -6.10
CA MET A 133 -14.59 0.64 -4.65
C MET A 133 -14.72 1.96 -3.88
N ALA A 134 -14.33 3.09 -4.48
CA ALA A 134 -14.53 4.42 -3.88
C ALA A 134 -15.98 4.91 -3.96
N MET A 135 -16.79 4.35 -4.85
CA MET A 135 -18.22 4.68 -4.97
C MET A 135 -19.09 3.90 -3.98
N ILE A 136 -18.54 2.88 -3.31
CA ILE A 136 -19.26 2.13 -2.28
C ILE A 136 -19.48 3.05 -1.08
N PRO A 137 -20.74 3.28 -0.64
CA PRO A 137 -21.02 4.14 0.50
C PRO A 137 -20.41 3.57 1.79
N ASP A 138 -19.75 4.41 2.58
CA ASP A 138 -19.18 4.06 3.89
C ASP A 138 -20.22 3.49 4.88
N SER A 139 -21.52 3.76 4.63
CA SER A 139 -22.65 3.26 5.42
C SER A 139 -23.05 1.82 5.10
N PHE A 140 -22.66 1.27 3.94
CA PHE A 140 -23.15 -0.04 3.48
C PHE A 140 -22.31 -1.22 3.98
N LEU A 141 -20.98 -1.07 4.04
CA LEU A 141 -20.06 -2.13 4.43
C LEU A 141 -19.01 -1.59 5.41
N GLY A 142 -18.77 -2.32 6.50
CA GLY A 142 -17.71 -1.98 7.46
C GLY A 142 -16.32 -2.07 6.84
N ARG A 143 -15.37 -1.29 7.36
CA ARG A 143 -13.98 -1.26 6.84
C ARG A 143 -13.30 -2.62 6.92
N LYS A 144 -13.55 -3.41 7.98
CA LYS A 144 -13.03 -4.78 8.09
C LYS A 144 -13.59 -5.68 6.99
N GLN A 145 -14.89 -5.59 6.73
CA GLN A 145 -15.56 -6.41 5.71
C GLN A 145 -15.08 -6.09 4.30
N LEU A 146 -14.88 -4.80 3.98
CA LEU A 146 -14.30 -4.37 2.70
C LEU A 146 -12.87 -4.88 2.52
N LEU A 147 -12.04 -4.79 3.57
CA LEU A 147 -10.69 -5.34 3.57
C LEU A 147 -10.71 -6.86 3.33
N LEU A 148 -11.60 -7.59 4.01
CA LEU A 148 -11.76 -9.03 3.85
C LEU A 148 -12.18 -9.41 2.43
N PHE A 149 -13.20 -8.75 1.88
CA PHE A 149 -13.71 -9.02 0.55
C PHE A 149 -12.63 -8.81 -0.52
N THR A 150 -11.93 -7.68 -0.45
CA THR A 150 -10.85 -7.35 -1.40
C THR A 150 -9.64 -8.29 -1.27
N ALA A 151 -9.23 -8.63 -0.05
CA ALA A 151 -8.13 -9.58 0.19
C ALA A 151 -8.47 -11.01 -0.27
N LEU A 152 -9.69 -11.48 -0.01
CA LEU A 152 -10.17 -12.78 -0.50
C LEU A 152 -10.28 -12.82 -2.02
N ALA A 153 -10.86 -11.78 -2.64
CA ALA A 153 -10.98 -11.68 -4.09
C ALA A 153 -9.60 -11.66 -4.78
N MET A 154 -8.65 -10.92 -4.22
CA MET A 154 -7.25 -10.92 -4.68
C MET A 154 -6.64 -12.33 -4.57
N SER A 155 -6.81 -12.99 -3.43
CA SER A 155 -6.22 -14.31 -3.18
C SER A 155 -6.81 -15.39 -4.09
N PHE A 156 -8.14 -15.40 -4.26
CA PHE A 156 -8.84 -16.33 -5.14
C PHE A 156 -8.45 -16.13 -6.62
N THR A 157 -8.34 -14.87 -7.06
CA THR A 157 -7.89 -14.57 -8.42
C THR A 157 -6.44 -14.97 -8.63
N GLY A 158 -5.57 -14.74 -7.64
CA GLY A 158 -4.17 -15.17 -7.67
C GLY A 158 -4.01 -16.68 -7.75
N ILE A 159 -4.82 -17.45 -7.01
CA ILE A 159 -4.86 -18.92 -7.14
C ILE A 159 -5.38 -19.32 -8.54
N SER A 160 -6.38 -18.60 -9.07
CA SER A 160 -6.94 -18.87 -10.40
C SER A 160 -5.91 -18.71 -11.53
N ILE A 161 -4.88 -17.86 -11.36
CA ILE A 161 -3.77 -17.70 -12.31
C ILE A 161 -3.00 -19.02 -12.51
N PHE A 162 -2.96 -19.89 -11.50
CA PHE A 162 -2.34 -21.21 -11.64
C PHE A 162 -2.99 -22.06 -12.75
N PHE A 163 -4.29 -21.91 -12.97
CA PHE A 163 -5.03 -22.64 -14.01
C PHE A 163 -4.97 -21.97 -15.39
N SER A 164 -4.20 -20.89 -15.55
CA SER A 164 -4.11 -20.19 -16.82
C SER A 164 -3.28 -20.97 -17.85
N THR A 165 -3.97 -21.46 -18.88
CA THR A 165 -3.39 -22.20 -20.01
C THR A 165 -3.10 -21.30 -21.22
N ASN A 166 -3.70 -20.12 -21.28
CA ASN A 166 -3.58 -19.20 -22.40
C ASN A 166 -3.23 -17.78 -21.92
N ILE A 167 -2.45 -17.05 -22.73
CA ILE A 167 -2.07 -15.66 -22.47
C ILE A 167 -3.29 -14.74 -22.29
N ARG A 168 -4.37 -14.96 -23.06
CA ARG A 168 -5.61 -14.19 -22.94
C ARG A 168 -6.25 -14.35 -21.55
N ILE A 169 -6.30 -15.58 -21.03
CA ILE A 169 -6.84 -15.87 -19.70
C ILE A 169 -5.93 -15.24 -18.64
N TYR A 170 -4.60 -15.37 -18.79
CA TYR A 170 -3.64 -14.73 -17.88
C TYR A 170 -3.83 -13.20 -17.81
N VAL A 171 -3.97 -12.53 -18.96
CA VAL A 171 -4.20 -11.08 -19.05
C VAL A 171 -5.53 -10.68 -18.40
N SER A 172 -6.61 -11.44 -18.64
CA SER A 172 -7.91 -11.18 -17.99
C SER A 172 -7.83 -11.36 -16.47
N LEU A 173 -7.18 -12.42 -15.98
CA LEU A 173 -6.97 -12.63 -14.55
C LEU A 173 -6.08 -11.54 -13.94
N LYS A 174 -5.10 -11.03 -14.69
CA LYS A 174 -4.27 -9.88 -14.29
C LYS A 174 -5.09 -8.60 -14.12
N PHE A 175 -6.05 -8.36 -15.00
CA PHE A 175 -7.00 -7.27 -14.83
C PHE A 175 -7.85 -7.44 -13.57
N ILE A 176 -8.41 -8.64 -13.36
CA ILE A 176 -9.29 -8.94 -12.22
C ILE A 176 -8.53 -8.82 -10.88
N ILE A 177 -7.31 -9.34 -10.78
CA ILE A 177 -6.52 -9.25 -9.54
C ILE A 177 -6.14 -7.79 -9.24
N GLY A 178 -5.83 -7.00 -10.28
CA GLY A 178 -5.61 -5.56 -10.18
C GLY A 178 -6.85 -4.82 -9.65
N PHE A 179 -8.02 -5.16 -10.18
CA PHE A 179 -9.31 -4.62 -9.73
C PHE A 179 -9.58 -4.96 -8.26
N ALA A 180 -9.44 -6.24 -7.89
CA ALA A 180 -9.73 -6.73 -6.55
C ALA A 180 -8.84 -6.12 -5.46
N ARG A 181 -7.55 -5.89 -5.75
CA ARG A 181 -6.59 -5.37 -4.76
C ARG A 181 -6.67 -3.86 -4.50
N SER A 182 -7.33 -3.12 -5.39
CA SER A 182 -7.16 -1.66 -5.56
C SER A 182 -7.23 -0.81 -4.28
N GLN A 183 -8.00 -1.24 -3.28
CA GLN A 183 -8.20 -0.49 -2.03
C GLN A 183 -7.76 -1.23 -0.76
N ILE A 184 -7.05 -2.36 -0.86
CA ILE A 184 -6.60 -3.14 0.31
C ILE A 184 -5.79 -2.27 1.27
N CYS A 185 -4.75 -1.59 0.76
CA CYS A 185 -3.90 -0.73 1.57
C CYS A 185 -4.67 0.43 2.20
N THR A 186 -5.60 1.06 1.47
CA THR A 186 -6.43 2.16 1.98
C THR A 186 -7.35 1.71 3.10
N TYR A 187 -8.06 0.59 2.92
CA TYR A 187 -8.96 0.04 3.94
C TYR A 187 -8.21 -0.39 5.19
N ALA A 188 -7.08 -1.08 5.03
CA ALA A 188 -6.23 -1.48 6.15
C ALA A 188 -5.66 -0.26 6.90
N PHE A 189 -5.18 0.77 6.18
CA PHE A 189 -4.67 2.00 6.78
C PHE A 189 -5.73 2.74 7.58
N ASN A 190 -6.93 2.91 7.00
CA ASN A 190 -8.04 3.57 7.68
C ASN A 190 -8.50 2.80 8.92
N LEU A 191 -8.60 1.47 8.82
CA LEU A 191 -8.97 0.61 9.95
C LEU A 191 -7.95 0.67 11.10
N ILE A 192 -6.65 0.73 10.77
CA ILE A 192 -5.60 0.96 11.77
C ILE A 192 -5.75 2.35 12.40
N GLY A 193 -5.95 3.38 11.58
CA GLY A 193 -6.09 4.75 12.03
C GLY A 193 -7.33 5.01 12.90
N GLU A 194 -8.36 4.18 12.79
CA GLU A 194 -9.60 4.26 13.60
C GLU A 194 -9.53 3.46 14.91
N ARG A 195 -8.44 2.72 15.15
CA ARG A 195 -8.21 1.97 16.40
C ARG A 195 -7.16 2.60 17.31
N VAL A 196 -6.65 3.77 16.94
CA VAL A 196 -5.53 4.44 17.62
C VAL A 196 -5.90 5.89 17.87
N SER A 197 -5.50 6.41 19.03
CA SER A 197 -5.63 7.83 19.38
C SER A 197 -4.83 8.73 18.44
N THR A 198 -5.25 9.99 18.34
CA THR A 198 -4.64 10.97 17.44
C THR A 198 -3.14 11.17 17.73
N ARG A 199 -2.73 11.02 19.00
CA ARG A 199 -1.32 11.12 19.44
C ARG A 199 -0.40 10.07 18.81
N TRP A 200 -0.86 8.83 18.70
CA TRP A 200 -0.04 7.70 18.23
C TRP A 200 -0.19 7.42 16.73
N ARG A 201 -1.21 7.99 16.09
CA ARG A 201 -1.54 7.81 14.69
C ARG A 201 -0.35 7.93 13.72
N PRO A 202 0.53 8.96 13.76
CA PRO A 202 1.65 9.06 12.82
C PRO A 202 2.71 7.96 13.04
N ARG A 203 2.93 7.51 14.28
CA ARG A 203 3.90 6.44 14.58
C ARG A 203 3.36 5.09 14.12
N VAL A 204 2.09 4.83 14.39
CA VAL A 204 1.42 3.58 13.99
C VAL A 204 1.26 3.48 12.48
N ALA A 205 1.01 4.59 11.80
CA ALA A 205 0.91 4.65 10.34
C ALA A 205 2.14 4.08 9.62
N MET A 206 3.30 4.06 10.26
CA MET A 206 4.57 3.62 9.65
C MET A 206 4.74 2.10 9.66
N ILE A 207 4.12 1.41 10.61
CA ILE A 207 4.14 -0.06 10.73
C ILE A 207 3.68 -0.76 9.44
N PRO A 208 2.50 -0.46 8.85
CA PRO A 208 2.06 -1.10 7.62
C PRO A 208 2.99 -0.81 6.43
N PHE A 209 3.60 0.38 6.34
CA PHE A 209 4.59 0.66 5.29
C PHE A 209 5.88 -0.15 5.45
N THR A 210 6.35 -0.35 6.69
CA THR A 210 7.48 -1.27 6.95
C THR A 210 7.12 -2.69 6.54
N LEU A 211 5.91 -3.15 6.86
CA LEU A 211 5.42 -4.47 6.46
C LEU A 211 5.28 -4.61 4.94
N PHE A 212 4.96 -3.53 4.21
CA PHE A 212 4.97 -3.51 2.75
C PHE A 212 6.36 -3.81 2.19
N VAL A 213 7.39 -3.12 2.69
CA VAL A 213 8.79 -3.34 2.27
C VAL A 213 9.25 -4.76 2.60
N LEU A 214 8.92 -5.26 3.80
CA LEU A 214 9.19 -6.64 4.18
C LEU A 214 8.46 -7.65 3.27
N GLY A 215 7.24 -7.34 2.86
CA GLY A 215 6.48 -8.11 1.87
C GLY A 215 7.22 -8.22 0.54
N PHE A 216 7.71 -7.10 0.01
CA PHE A 216 8.52 -7.10 -1.21
C PHE A 216 9.84 -7.88 -1.06
N MET A 217 10.52 -7.77 0.08
CA MET A 217 11.74 -8.56 0.34
C MET A 217 11.44 -10.06 0.43
N SER A 218 10.35 -10.43 1.12
CA SER A 218 9.92 -11.83 1.25
C SER A 218 9.59 -12.42 -0.12
N LEU A 219 8.97 -11.65 -1.02
CA LEU A 219 8.70 -12.07 -2.39
C LEU A 219 9.99 -12.47 -3.12
N SER A 220 11.05 -11.68 -3.01
CA SER A 220 12.33 -11.99 -3.64
C SER A 220 12.91 -13.32 -3.13
N GLY A 221 12.81 -13.56 -1.81
CA GLY A 221 13.21 -14.82 -1.20
C GLY A 221 12.39 -16.01 -1.71
N ILE A 222 11.06 -15.88 -1.73
CA ILE A 222 10.16 -16.93 -2.25
C ILE A 222 10.45 -17.20 -3.73
N ALA A 223 10.60 -16.14 -4.53
CA ALA A 223 10.93 -16.24 -5.97
C ALA A 223 12.25 -16.96 -6.20
N TYR A 224 13.27 -16.71 -5.39
CA TYR A 224 14.55 -17.41 -5.47
C TYR A 224 14.41 -18.91 -5.19
N LEU A 225 13.60 -19.28 -4.18
CA LEU A 225 13.37 -20.69 -3.82
C LEU A 225 12.58 -21.45 -4.90
N VAL A 226 11.60 -20.81 -5.54
CA VAL A 226 10.74 -21.47 -6.55
C VAL A 226 11.21 -21.26 -8.00
N ARG A 227 12.37 -20.63 -8.21
CA ARG A 227 12.88 -20.25 -9.54
C ARG A 227 12.95 -21.39 -10.56
N HIS A 228 13.13 -22.62 -10.09
CA HIS A 228 13.31 -23.80 -10.92
C HIS A 228 12.02 -24.60 -11.17
N VAL A 229 10.90 -24.25 -10.54
CA VAL A 229 9.65 -25.04 -10.60
C VAL A 229 8.74 -24.49 -11.70
N SER A 230 8.10 -23.35 -11.46
CA SER A 230 7.29 -22.62 -12.43
C SER A 230 6.86 -21.28 -11.84
N TRP A 231 6.73 -20.26 -12.69
CA TRP A 231 6.15 -18.97 -12.33
C TRP A 231 4.72 -19.10 -11.73
N ARG A 232 3.96 -20.14 -12.09
CA ARG A 232 2.61 -20.38 -11.55
C ARG A 232 2.63 -20.74 -10.06
N VAL A 233 3.66 -21.46 -9.62
CA VAL A 233 3.83 -21.85 -8.21
C VAL A 233 4.12 -20.62 -7.35
N LEU A 234 4.78 -19.59 -7.90
CA LEU A 234 5.00 -18.33 -7.20
C LEU A 234 3.69 -17.62 -6.84
N TYR A 235 2.66 -17.68 -7.72
CA TYR A 235 1.32 -17.18 -7.38
C TYR A 235 0.69 -18.01 -6.25
N LEU A 236 0.80 -19.34 -6.27
CA LEU A 236 0.29 -20.17 -5.17
C LEU A 236 0.99 -19.85 -3.84
N CYS A 237 2.32 -19.76 -3.83
CA CYS A 237 3.10 -19.47 -2.63
C CYS A 237 2.82 -18.09 -2.01
N THR A 238 2.28 -17.14 -2.77
CA THR A 238 1.92 -15.81 -2.27
C THR A 238 0.42 -15.68 -1.98
N SER A 239 -0.44 -16.22 -2.85
CA SER A 239 -1.90 -16.12 -2.72
C SER A 239 -2.49 -17.07 -1.69
N VAL A 240 -1.91 -18.25 -1.45
CA VAL A 240 -2.40 -19.17 -0.40
C VAL A 240 -2.17 -18.57 1.00
N PRO A 241 -0.98 -18.06 1.36
CA PRO A 241 -0.79 -17.35 2.62
C PRO A 241 -1.68 -16.12 2.76
N ALA A 242 -1.95 -15.37 1.69
CA ALA A 242 -2.88 -14.25 1.70
C ALA A 242 -4.33 -14.67 1.99
N ALA A 243 -4.77 -15.82 1.44
CA ALA A 243 -6.08 -16.39 1.74
C ALA A 243 -6.18 -16.80 3.22
N ILE A 244 -5.15 -17.46 3.75
CA ILE A 244 -5.06 -17.84 5.17
C ILE A 244 -5.12 -16.59 6.04
N HIS A 245 -4.35 -15.55 5.71
CA HIS A 245 -4.37 -14.26 6.42
C HIS A 245 -5.75 -13.60 6.40
N SER A 246 -6.48 -13.67 5.29
CA SER A 246 -7.86 -13.18 5.20
C SER A 246 -8.78 -13.91 6.18
N VAL A 247 -8.62 -15.23 6.34
CA VAL A 247 -9.34 -16.02 7.36
C VAL A 247 -8.94 -15.57 8.78
N PHE A 248 -7.66 -15.31 9.04
CA PHE A 248 -7.20 -14.76 10.31
C PHE A 248 -7.82 -13.37 10.60
N ILE A 249 -7.89 -12.47 9.62
CA ILE A 249 -8.58 -11.18 9.79
C ILE A 249 -10.04 -11.42 10.16
N TYR A 250 -10.73 -12.37 9.52
CA TYR A 250 -12.15 -12.61 9.77
C TYR A 250 -12.43 -12.98 11.23
N PHE A 251 -11.62 -13.88 11.80
CA PHE A 251 -11.80 -14.35 13.17
C PHE A 251 -11.22 -13.43 14.24
N PHE A 252 -10.05 -12.81 14.00
CA PHE A 252 -9.32 -12.10 15.04
C PHE A 252 -9.38 -10.58 14.94
N ALA A 253 -9.71 -10.01 13.78
CA ALA A 253 -9.77 -8.56 13.62
C ALA A 253 -11.10 -7.99 14.15
N LEU A 254 -10.99 -6.91 14.91
CA LEU A 254 -12.14 -6.19 15.46
C LEU A 254 -12.70 -5.19 14.45
N GLU A 255 -13.99 -4.85 14.49
CA GLU A 255 -14.49 -3.77 13.64
C GLU A 255 -13.99 -2.40 14.15
N SER A 256 -14.15 -1.34 13.35
CA SER A 256 -13.88 0.02 13.80
C SER A 256 -14.91 0.50 14.83
N PRO A 257 -14.49 0.93 16.04
CA PRO A 257 -15.41 1.49 17.04
C PRO A 257 -16.16 2.72 16.53
N ARG A 258 -15.49 3.57 15.73
CA ARG A 258 -16.08 4.79 15.17
C ARG A 258 -17.16 4.46 14.14
N TRP A 259 -16.91 3.46 13.29
CA TRP A 259 -17.91 3.01 12.32
C TRP A 259 -19.15 2.43 13.00
N LEU A 260 -18.95 1.61 14.05
CA LEU A 260 -20.05 1.05 14.85
C LEU A 260 -20.89 2.14 15.52
N HIS A 261 -20.25 3.17 16.06
CA HIS A 261 -20.94 4.33 16.64
C HIS A 261 -21.77 5.10 15.60
N VAL A 262 -21.18 5.40 14.42
CA VAL A 262 -21.89 6.08 13.33
C VAL A 262 -23.07 5.26 12.82
N GLN A 263 -22.99 3.93 12.87
CA GLN A 263 -24.09 3.04 12.48
C GLN A 263 -25.18 2.88 13.57
N GLY A 264 -24.98 3.54 14.72
CA GLY A 264 -25.88 3.50 15.87
C GLY A 264 -25.75 2.23 16.71
N ASN A 265 -24.71 1.42 16.52
CA ASN A 265 -24.42 0.25 17.35
C ASN A 265 -23.42 0.59 18.47
N ASN A 266 -23.87 1.41 19.41
CA ASN A 266 -23.04 1.91 20.51
C ASN A 266 -22.57 0.80 21.46
N GLU A 267 -23.41 -0.21 21.69
CA GLU A 267 -23.08 -1.34 22.57
C GLU A 267 -21.88 -2.13 22.02
N GLU A 268 -21.93 -2.51 20.73
CA GLU A 268 -20.82 -3.22 20.08
C GLU A 268 -19.56 -2.34 20.01
N ALA A 269 -19.71 -1.03 19.78
CA ALA A 269 -18.58 -0.10 19.77
C ALA A 269 -17.83 -0.09 21.12
N ILE A 270 -18.56 -0.09 22.24
CA ILE A 270 -17.98 -0.14 23.59
C ILE A 270 -17.33 -1.50 23.85
N GLU A 271 -17.97 -2.61 23.45
CA GLU A 271 -17.37 -3.95 23.60
C GLU A 271 -16.04 -4.06 22.85
N VAL A 272 -15.97 -3.52 21.64
CA VAL A 272 -14.73 -3.44 20.88
C VAL A 272 -13.69 -2.60 21.63
N LEU A 273 -14.06 -1.42 22.15
CA LEU A 273 -13.14 -0.60 22.94
C LEU A 273 -12.63 -1.32 24.20
N LYS A 274 -13.47 -2.09 24.89
CA LYS A 274 -13.06 -2.93 26.04
C LYS A 274 -12.03 -3.98 25.63
N LYS A 275 -12.18 -4.62 24.46
CA LYS A 275 -11.22 -5.60 23.91
C LYS A 275 -9.89 -4.96 23.49
N ILE A 276 -9.95 -3.73 22.98
CA ILE A 276 -8.78 -2.98 22.51
C ILE A 276 -8.01 -2.37 23.69
N SER A 277 -8.71 -1.88 24.71
CA SER A 277 -8.16 -1.20 25.88
C SER A 277 -8.65 -1.84 27.19
N PRO A 278 -8.12 -3.03 27.55
CA PRO A 278 -8.53 -3.73 28.76
C PRO A 278 -8.23 -2.95 30.04
N ALA A 279 -7.22 -2.06 30.02
CA ALA A 279 -6.88 -1.20 31.15
C ALA A 279 -7.97 -0.17 31.48
N ASN A 280 -8.81 0.20 30.49
CA ASN A 280 -9.81 1.26 30.62
C ASN A 280 -11.25 0.74 30.70
N ILE A 281 -11.44 -0.55 31.02
CA ILE A 281 -12.77 -1.18 31.09
C ILE A 281 -13.69 -0.45 32.10
N GLY A 282 -13.18 -0.12 33.29
CA GLY A 282 -13.97 0.56 34.32
C GLY A 282 -14.47 1.95 33.89
N TYR A 283 -13.64 2.69 33.14
CA TYR A 283 -14.04 3.96 32.54
C TYR A 283 -15.13 3.76 31.48
N LEU A 284 -14.93 2.81 30.56
CA LEU A 284 -15.89 2.52 29.49
C LEU A 284 -17.26 2.06 30.02
N GLU A 285 -17.30 1.31 31.12
CA GLU A 285 -18.56 0.93 31.78
C GLU A 285 -19.29 2.12 32.39
N SER A 286 -18.56 3.05 33.01
CA SER A 286 -19.15 4.27 33.59
C SER A 286 -19.70 5.26 32.55
N VAL A 287 -19.26 5.13 31.30
CA VAL A 287 -19.58 6.03 30.19
C VAL A 287 -20.61 5.41 29.25
N SER A 288 -20.72 4.09 29.23
CA SER A 288 -21.69 3.34 28.42
C SER A 288 -23.13 3.83 28.58
N SER A 289 -23.53 4.21 29.79
CA SER A 289 -24.89 4.69 30.09
C SER A 289 -25.13 6.16 29.68
N ARG A 290 -24.08 6.88 29.28
CA ARG A 290 -24.11 8.33 28.96
C ARG A 290 -23.99 8.64 27.48
N LEU A 291 -23.90 7.61 26.63
CA LEU A 291 -23.82 7.79 25.18
C LEU A 291 -25.21 8.11 24.61
N PRO A 292 -25.34 9.16 23.77
CA PRO A 292 -26.62 9.50 23.15
C PRO A 292 -27.12 8.36 22.26
N SER A 293 -28.43 8.13 22.29
CA SER A 293 -29.10 7.13 21.45
C SER A 293 -29.10 7.58 19.98
N LYS A 294 -29.37 6.61 19.10
CA LYS A 294 -29.29 6.69 17.63
C LYS A 294 -30.00 7.92 17.01
N ASP A 295 -30.97 8.52 17.69
CA ASP A 295 -31.78 9.64 17.22
C ASP A 295 -31.00 10.97 17.04
N ASP A 296 -29.82 11.13 17.65
CA ASP A 296 -29.01 12.36 17.51
C ASP A 296 -28.00 12.33 16.33
N VAL A 297 -27.66 11.14 15.82
CA VAL A 297 -26.61 10.95 14.79
C VAL A 297 -27.14 11.16 13.36
N GLU A 298 -28.46 11.07 13.17
CA GLU A 298 -29.15 11.16 11.87
C GLU A 298 -29.06 12.57 11.23
N ASN A 299 -28.61 13.58 11.98
CA ASN A 299 -28.46 14.96 11.50
C ASN A 299 -27.11 15.29 10.84
N THR A 300 -26.22 14.31 10.65
CA THR A 300 -24.98 14.55 9.91
C THR A 300 -25.25 14.37 8.40
N PRO A 301 -25.27 15.45 7.59
CA PRO A 301 -25.50 15.28 6.16
C PRO A 301 -24.39 14.41 5.58
N SER A 302 -24.76 13.30 4.94
CA SER A 302 -23.82 12.52 4.14
C SER A 302 -23.23 13.46 3.10
N SER A 303 -21.98 13.87 3.27
CA SER A 303 -21.30 14.73 2.29
C SER A 303 -21.31 14.01 0.96
N SER A 304 -22.09 14.53 0.01
CA SER A 304 -22.22 13.92 -1.29
C SER A 304 -20.89 14.12 -2.02
N ILE A 305 -20.47 13.14 -2.83
CA ILE A 305 -19.31 13.28 -3.73
C ILE A 305 -19.45 14.55 -4.60
N LYS A 306 -20.69 14.99 -4.86
CA LYS A 306 -21.01 16.24 -5.55
C LYS A 306 -20.52 17.50 -4.80
N ASP A 307 -20.54 17.52 -3.47
CA ASP A 307 -20.09 18.67 -2.66
C ASP A 307 -18.58 18.93 -2.76
N LEU A 308 -17.81 17.87 -3.02
CA LEU A 308 -16.38 17.91 -3.26
C LEU A 308 -16.02 18.60 -4.59
N PHE A 309 -16.83 18.39 -5.63
CA PHE A 309 -16.66 19.05 -6.93
C PHE A 309 -17.22 20.47 -6.95
N ILE A 310 -18.22 20.78 -6.10
CA ILE A 310 -18.81 22.12 -5.99
C ILE A 310 -17.83 23.11 -5.34
N ARG A 311 -17.03 22.65 -4.37
CA ARG A 311 -16.04 23.51 -3.68
C ARG A 311 -14.74 23.61 -4.49
N LYS A 312 -14.58 24.70 -5.25
CA LYS A 312 -13.37 25.01 -6.06
C LYS A 312 -12.04 24.84 -5.30
N TRP A 313 -12.00 25.14 -4.00
CA TRP A 313 -10.81 24.95 -3.16
C TRP A 313 -10.47 23.47 -2.91
N ALA A 314 -11.49 22.63 -2.68
CA ALA A 314 -11.30 21.19 -2.44
C ALA A 314 -10.84 20.50 -3.73
N PHE A 315 -11.46 20.85 -4.86
CA PHE A 315 -11.06 20.37 -6.18
C PHE A 315 -9.60 20.75 -6.52
N ARG A 316 -9.18 22.00 -6.28
CA ARG A 316 -7.78 22.42 -6.48
C ARG A 316 -6.79 21.63 -5.62
N ARG A 317 -7.12 21.37 -4.35
CA ARG A 317 -6.28 20.55 -3.47
C ARG A 317 -6.17 19.11 -3.95
N ILE A 318 -7.28 18.51 -4.37
CA ILE A 318 -7.29 17.14 -4.90
C ILE A 318 -6.44 17.06 -6.17
N LEU A 319 -6.55 18.02 -7.09
CA LEU A 319 -5.77 18.03 -8.32
C LEU A 319 -4.26 18.15 -8.04
N VAL A 320 -3.86 19.02 -7.11
CA VAL A 320 -2.45 19.14 -6.69
C VAL A 320 -1.95 17.82 -6.08
N VAL A 321 -2.74 17.21 -5.18
CA VAL A 321 -2.39 15.93 -4.56
C VAL A 321 -2.30 14.82 -5.61
N MET A 322 -3.22 14.75 -6.57
CA MET A 322 -3.18 13.79 -7.66
C MET A 322 -1.90 13.92 -8.50
N THR A 323 -1.49 15.14 -8.85
CA THR A 323 -0.26 15.37 -9.62
C THR A 323 0.99 14.96 -8.84
N ILE A 324 1.06 15.31 -7.55
CA ILE A 324 2.18 14.93 -6.69
C ILE A 324 2.24 13.40 -6.53
N MET A 325 1.11 12.77 -6.22
CA MET A 325 1.02 11.32 -6.03
C MET A 325 1.28 10.56 -7.33
N PHE A 326 0.88 11.10 -8.48
CA PHE A 326 1.20 10.51 -9.78
C PHE A 326 2.71 10.53 -10.03
N GLY A 327 3.39 11.65 -9.78
CA GLY A 327 4.85 11.75 -9.91
C GLY A 327 5.59 10.79 -8.97
N LEU A 328 5.18 10.74 -7.70
CA LEU A 328 5.74 9.80 -6.73
C LEU A 328 5.47 8.34 -7.10
N GLY A 329 4.27 8.02 -7.57
CA GLY A 329 3.90 6.68 -8.02
C GLY A 329 4.72 6.23 -9.23
N MET A 330 4.94 7.10 -10.21
CA MET A 330 5.80 6.83 -11.37
C MET A 330 7.23 6.52 -10.95
N MET A 331 7.79 7.24 -9.98
CA MET A 331 9.13 6.94 -9.45
C MET A 331 9.15 5.62 -8.67
N TYR A 332 8.16 5.40 -7.81
CA TYR A 332 8.11 4.25 -6.92
C TYR A 332 7.90 2.93 -7.66
N TYR A 333 6.93 2.87 -8.58
CA TYR A 333 6.63 1.67 -9.35
C TYR A 333 7.47 1.55 -10.61
N GLY A 334 7.94 2.67 -11.18
CA GLY A 334 8.75 2.68 -12.39
C GLY A 334 10.15 2.11 -12.19
N VAL A 335 10.79 2.35 -11.04
CA VAL A 335 12.16 1.87 -10.78
C VAL A 335 12.22 0.33 -10.70
N PRO A 336 11.41 -0.37 -9.89
CA PRO A 336 11.43 -1.84 -9.84
C PRO A 336 11.02 -2.50 -11.16
N LEU A 337 10.16 -1.85 -11.94
CA LEU A 337 9.79 -2.32 -13.28
C LEU A 337 10.94 -2.14 -14.28
N ALA A 338 11.67 -1.02 -14.22
CA ALA A 338 12.83 -0.78 -15.08
C ALA A 338 14.03 -1.67 -14.73
N VAL A 339 14.16 -2.09 -13.47
CA VAL A 339 15.18 -3.07 -13.04
C VAL A 339 15.05 -4.41 -13.78
N ARG A 340 13.85 -4.74 -14.32
CA ARG A 340 13.66 -5.93 -15.16
C ARG A 340 14.45 -5.87 -16.47
N ASP A 341 14.71 -4.67 -16.98
CA ASP A 341 15.36 -4.43 -18.26
C ASP A 341 16.87 -4.17 -18.12
N ILE A 342 17.38 -4.10 -16.88
CA ILE A 342 18.80 -3.90 -16.58
C ILE A 342 19.40 -5.28 -16.24
N ASP A 343 20.58 -5.57 -16.77
CA ASP A 343 21.33 -6.83 -16.62
C ASP A 343 21.92 -7.03 -15.20
N VAL A 344 21.09 -6.81 -14.17
CA VAL A 344 21.42 -7.01 -12.75
C VAL A 344 20.61 -8.17 -12.20
N ASN A 345 21.20 -8.92 -11.26
CA ASN A 345 20.52 -10.06 -10.64
C ASN A 345 19.23 -9.62 -9.93
N ILE A 346 18.09 -9.96 -10.54
CA ILE A 346 16.72 -9.56 -10.15
C ILE A 346 16.36 -10.03 -8.73
N TYR A 347 17.01 -11.07 -8.21
CA TYR A 347 16.77 -11.60 -6.86
C TYR A 347 17.53 -10.84 -5.76
N LEU A 348 18.68 -10.26 -6.10
CA LEU A 348 19.51 -9.51 -5.16
C LEU A 348 19.27 -8.00 -5.25
N SER A 349 18.77 -7.49 -6.39
CA SER A 349 18.53 -6.05 -6.57
C SER A 349 17.53 -5.47 -5.55
N PRO A 350 16.40 -6.12 -5.19
CA PRO A 350 15.49 -5.61 -4.16
C PRO A 350 16.14 -5.51 -2.79
N VAL A 351 16.89 -6.54 -2.40
CA VAL A 351 17.56 -6.62 -1.10
C VAL A 351 18.65 -5.56 -1.00
N ARG A 352 19.45 -5.38 -2.07
CA ARG A 352 20.47 -4.32 -2.15
C ARG A 352 19.85 -2.92 -2.11
N LEU A 353 18.76 -2.70 -2.84
CA LEU A 353 18.04 -1.43 -2.86
C LEU A 353 17.52 -1.04 -1.46
N VAL A 354 16.92 -2.00 -0.75
CA VAL A 354 16.42 -1.78 0.60
C VAL A 354 17.58 -1.56 1.59
N ALA A 355 18.64 -2.37 1.51
CA ALA A 355 19.81 -2.26 2.38
C ALA A 355 20.55 -0.92 2.20
N VAL A 356 20.65 -0.42 0.97
CA VAL A 356 21.24 0.90 0.67
C VAL A 356 20.38 2.00 1.28
N GLY A 357 19.06 1.99 1.08
CA GLY A 357 18.21 3.02 1.66
C GLY A 357 18.13 2.96 3.20
N PHE A 358 18.24 1.78 3.81
CA PHE A 358 18.31 1.64 5.27
C PHE A 358 19.64 2.19 5.83
N SER A 359 20.75 1.89 5.16
CA SER A 359 22.08 2.42 5.50
C SER A 359 22.16 3.94 5.41
N VAL A 360 21.56 4.53 4.36
CA VAL A 360 21.48 5.99 4.19
C VAL A 360 20.62 6.63 5.29
N SER A 361 19.51 5.97 5.67
CA SER A 361 18.63 6.45 6.75
C SER A 361 19.32 6.45 8.11
N ILE A 362 20.17 5.45 8.39
CA ILE A 362 21.01 5.40 9.60
C ILE A 362 22.10 6.48 9.53
N GLY A 363 22.76 6.65 8.38
CA GLY A 363 23.81 7.66 8.20
C GLY A 363 23.33 9.10 8.41
N VAL A 364 22.14 9.44 7.89
CA VAL A 364 21.50 10.75 8.13
C VAL A 364 21.08 10.90 9.60
N GLY A 365 20.58 9.83 10.23
CA GLY A 365 20.22 9.84 11.65
C GLY A 365 21.42 9.97 12.61
N VAL A 366 22.62 9.58 12.19
CA VAL A 366 23.86 9.69 12.99
C VAL A 366 24.56 11.04 12.79
N SER A 367 24.35 11.72 11.66
CA SER A 367 25.05 12.97 11.34
C SER A 367 24.42 14.24 11.97
N ASP A 368 23.21 14.14 12.54
CA ASP A 368 22.47 15.28 13.10
C ASP A 368 22.09 15.06 14.58
N SER A 369 23.08 15.14 15.47
CA SER A 369 22.87 15.06 16.92
C SER A 369 22.42 16.38 17.57
N SER A 370 22.20 17.44 16.79
CA SER A 370 21.89 18.80 17.29
C SER A 370 20.40 19.17 17.25
N LEU A 371 19.55 18.40 16.55
CA LEU A 371 18.13 18.69 16.34
C LEU A 371 17.19 17.59 16.90
N ALA A 372 17.62 16.89 17.95
CA ALA A 372 16.88 15.79 18.57
C ALA A 372 15.73 16.22 19.51
N SER A 373 15.44 17.53 19.66
CA SER A 373 14.47 18.06 20.63
C SER A 373 13.12 18.50 20.05
N SER A 374 12.89 18.39 18.73
CA SER A 374 11.58 18.68 18.13
C SER A 374 11.09 17.47 17.35
N MET A 375 10.00 16.87 17.82
CA MET A 375 9.36 15.71 17.19
C MET A 375 8.93 16.01 15.75
N GLU A 376 9.70 15.55 14.76
CA GLU A 376 9.22 14.96 13.49
C GLU A 376 10.36 14.22 12.73
N PRO A 377 10.88 13.05 13.18
CA PRO A 377 11.96 12.37 12.47
C PRO A 377 11.51 11.24 11.52
N LEU A 378 10.23 10.82 11.53
CA LEU A 378 9.79 9.68 10.71
C LEU A 378 9.30 10.05 9.31
N MET A 379 8.81 11.28 9.08
CA MET A 379 8.61 11.77 7.72
C MET A 379 9.93 11.89 6.98
N HIS A 380 11.04 12.23 7.66
CA HIS A 380 12.34 12.32 7.01
C HIS A 380 12.89 10.96 6.57
N GLN A 381 12.51 9.84 7.20
CA GLN A 381 12.97 8.51 6.75
C GLN A 381 12.26 8.05 5.47
N THR A 382 10.94 8.20 5.38
CA THR A 382 10.21 7.87 4.14
C THR A 382 10.47 8.93 3.07
N VAL A 383 10.50 10.22 3.44
CA VAL A 383 10.83 11.30 2.49
C VAL A 383 12.31 11.25 2.08
N SER A 384 13.27 10.79 2.89
CA SER A 384 14.67 10.62 2.44
C SER A 384 14.86 9.38 1.56
N PHE A 385 14.14 8.30 1.84
CA PHE A 385 14.12 7.12 0.95
C PHE A 385 13.56 7.47 -0.44
N PHE A 386 12.52 8.31 -0.48
CA PHE A 386 11.92 8.80 -1.72
C PHE A 386 12.70 9.97 -2.34
N SER A 387 13.26 10.89 -1.55
CA SER A 387 14.00 12.07 -2.02
C SER A 387 15.38 11.75 -2.55
N PHE A 388 16.03 10.68 -2.09
CA PHE A 388 17.29 10.22 -2.69
C PHE A 388 17.08 9.67 -4.11
N PHE A 389 15.94 9.01 -4.37
CA PHE A 389 15.53 8.62 -5.72
C PHE A 389 15.23 9.83 -6.61
N THR A 390 14.60 10.86 -6.05
CA THR A 390 14.43 12.16 -6.71
C THR A 390 15.77 12.85 -6.99
N PHE A 391 16.76 12.72 -6.10
CA PHE A 391 18.10 13.33 -6.26
C PHE A 391 18.97 12.62 -7.30
N ALA A 392 18.94 11.28 -7.32
CA ALA A 392 19.65 10.47 -8.31
C ALA A 392 19.13 10.69 -9.75
N PHE A 393 17.83 10.98 -9.92
CA PHE A 393 17.25 11.38 -11.21
C PHE A 393 17.35 12.89 -11.50
N LYS A 394 17.36 13.75 -10.47
CA LYS A 394 17.50 15.21 -10.65
C LYS A 394 18.87 15.61 -11.22
N LEU A 395 19.95 14.85 -11.02
CA LEU A 395 21.25 15.31 -11.54
C LEU A 395 21.35 15.29 -13.09
N LYS A 396 20.52 14.49 -13.79
CA LYS A 396 20.46 14.50 -15.27
C LYS A 396 19.23 15.22 -15.84
N GLY A 397 18.10 15.22 -15.12
CA GLY A 397 16.86 15.89 -15.56
C GLY A 397 16.79 17.37 -15.20
N PHE A 398 17.29 17.76 -14.03
CA PHE A 398 17.19 19.14 -13.54
C PHE A 398 18.13 20.09 -14.29
N LEU A 399 19.30 19.61 -14.74
CA LEU A 399 20.17 20.39 -15.63
C LEU A 399 19.50 20.71 -16.98
N LYS A 400 18.66 19.81 -17.53
CA LYS A 400 17.94 20.08 -18.79
C LYS A 400 16.75 21.02 -18.61
N VAL A 401 16.03 20.93 -17.49
CA VAL A 401 14.87 21.79 -17.22
C VAL A 401 15.29 23.20 -16.77
N SER A 402 16.39 23.34 -16.02
CA SER A 402 16.95 24.66 -15.70
C SER A 402 17.54 25.37 -16.92
N ILE A 403 18.14 24.65 -17.87
CA ILE A 403 18.57 25.23 -19.16
C ILE A 403 17.36 25.67 -20.00
N PHE A 404 16.24 24.94 -19.95
CA PHE A 404 15.01 25.30 -20.66
C PHE A 404 14.32 26.54 -20.06
N PHE A 405 14.31 26.68 -18.73
CA PHE A 405 13.78 27.87 -18.05
C PHE A 405 14.65 29.12 -18.25
N LEU A 406 15.99 28.98 -18.22
CA LEU A 406 16.90 30.09 -18.52
C LEU A 406 16.81 30.55 -19.99
N HIS A 407 16.48 29.64 -20.93
CA HIS A 407 16.26 30.00 -22.32
C HIS A 407 14.89 30.66 -22.55
N TRP A 408 13.86 30.28 -21.77
CA TRP A 408 12.52 30.88 -21.83
C TRP A 408 12.49 32.30 -21.26
N GLU A 409 13.25 32.58 -20.20
CA GLU A 409 13.36 33.92 -19.59
C GLU A 409 14.16 34.90 -20.49
N SER A 410 15.13 34.40 -21.26
CA SER A 410 15.87 35.19 -22.26
C SER A 410 15.06 35.56 -23.51
N LEU A 411 13.94 34.88 -23.79
CA LEU A 411 13.08 35.14 -24.95
C LEU A 411 11.88 36.04 -24.60
N GLY A 412 11.63 36.28 -23.31
CA GLY A 412 10.54 37.14 -22.83
C GLY A 412 10.88 38.63 -22.68
N GLU A 413 12.14 39.04 -22.91
CA GLU A 413 12.59 40.44 -22.83
C GLU A 413 12.78 41.11 -24.22
N LEU A 414 12.30 40.49 -25.31
CA LEU A 414 12.44 41.01 -26.68
C LEU A 414 11.11 41.23 -27.45
N GLU A 415 9.98 41.39 -26.74
CA GLU A 415 8.73 41.94 -27.30
C GLU A 415 8.22 43.15 -26.53
#